data_AF-A0A133XSS4-F1
#
_entry.id   AF-A0A133XSS4-F1
#
_cell.length_a   1.000
_cell.length_b   1.000
_cell.length_c   1.000
_cell.angle_alpha   90.00
_cell.angle_beta   90.00
_cell.angle_gamma   90.00
#
_symmetry.space_group_name_H-M   'P 1'
#
loop_
_entity.id
_entity.type
_entity.pdbx_description
1 polymer ?
#
loop_
_entity_poly.entity_id
_entity_poly.type
_entity_poly.pdbx_seq_one_letter_code
_entity_poly.pdbx_strand_id
1 'polypeptide(L)'
;MKMNKVWIVALLLWTLLSCTEKSPRKAWEHMDYPVSITLAGVKKDLRTESVGSSLTASFPNERAIENLLVVVFTNTEGSNTPGTLEKVIPEEQLSLPANGDPYNGKIWFDLGQEGTYHLEFLANAYPKDDTQAKKRILKALAQGISYEQFKRIVIDRPLPQHGASGFVMLTAEPLKISTFERQATDAGVIVLQRLACRFDVFNKLVSDLKLTKITLTKQVKKSYLMRQTKRPPDYATMGNEVVYTPNGDWFTNTMATAGIYSYESNSDISYLILEGTYKGQPWRKEIGLRKKDGGVINIERNHIYRIYLTKGNGTTPSGGDGGSGGHDPRNADKVHCVVEILDWNQDITFDYNDADVWNAEMINPLKYVAEYNIDESGKNFVTDKYATNVSGYLDQAVAFYRFANTTIGGKPYHLPTREEWLSIIPTEQVSIYQYNQEITLTEPISKSSSEEVEVAGK
;
A
#
# COMPACT_ATOMS: atom_id res chain seq x y z
N MET A 1 -33.54 -33.03 -61.54
CA MET A 1 -34.04 -31.88 -60.75
C MET A 1 -32.92 -30.87 -60.58
N LYS A 2 -33.05 -29.71 -61.25
CA LYS A 2 -32.12 -28.58 -61.19
C LYS A 2 -32.61 -27.60 -60.11
N MET A 3 -32.20 -27.82 -58.88
CA MET A 3 -32.36 -26.87 -57.77
C MET A 3 -31.23 -27.22 -56.82
N ASN A 4 -30.19 -26.40 -56.74
CA ASN A 4 -29.21 -26.39 -55.62
C ASN A 4 -28.09 -25.36 -55.77
N LYS A 5 -27.94 -24.67 -56.90
CA LYS A 5 -26.90 -23.61 -57.04
C LYS A 5 -27.40 -22.19 -56.81
N VAL A 6 -28.71 -21.92 -56.92
CA VAL A 6 -29.28 -20.57 -56.76
C VAL A 6 -29.49 -20.20 -55.28
N TRP A 7 -29.86 -21.16 -54.43
CA TRP A 7 -30.06 -20.91 -53.00
C TRP A 7 -28.75 -20.66 -52.24
N ILE A 8 -27.65 -21.29 -52.65
CA ILE A 8 -26.34 -21.09 -52.02
C ILE A 8 -25.78 -19.69 -52.32
N VAL A 9 -26.01 -19.17 -53.54
CA VAL A 9 -25.60 -17.81 -53.91
C VAL A 9 -26.47 -16.75 -53.22
N ALA A 10 -27.76 -17.01 -53.02
CA ALA A 10 -28.64 -16.11 -52.25
C ALA A 10 -28.27 -16.05 -50.75
N LEU A 11 -27.85 -17.18 -50.15
CA LEU A 11 -27.40 -17.23 -48.75
C LEU A 11 -26.01 -16.55 -48.56
N LEU A 12 -25.13 -16.65 -49.55
CA LEU A 12 -23.84 -15.95 -49.58
C LEU A 12 -23.99 -14.44 -49.81
N LEU A 13 -24.99 -14.00 -50.57
CA LEU A 13 -25.30 -12.56 -50.73
C LEU A 13 -25.98 -11.96 -49.48
N TRP A 14 -26.81 -12.73 -48.76
CA TRP A 14 -27.38 -12.28 -47.48
C TRP A 14 -26.36 -12.13 -46.35
N THR A 15 -25.30 -12.94 -46.34
CA THR A 15 -24.20 -12.80 -45.36
C THR A 15 -23.26 -11.64 -45.68
N LEU A 16 -23.15 -11.24 -46.96
CA LEU A 16 -22.41 -10.04 -47.37
C LEU A 16 -23.19 -8.73 -47.17
N LEU A 17 -24.54 -8.78 -47.15
CA LEU A 17 -25.39 -7.63 -46.80
C LEU A 17 -25.52 -7.39 -45.28
N SER A 18 -25.11 -8.35 -44.45
CA SER A 18 -25.01 -8.19 -42.99
C SER A 18 -23.74 -7.44 -42.55
N CYS A 19 -22.78 -7.21 -43.46
CA CYS A 19 -21.56 -6.46 -43.18
C CYS A 19 -21.65 -5.06 -43.79
N THR A 20 -22.67 -4.30 -43.41
CA THR A 20 -22.44 -2.87 -43.22
C THR A 20 -22.02 -2.71 -41.76
N GLU A 21 -20.77 -3.06 -41.47
CA GLU A 21 -20.07 -2.39 -40.37
C GLU A 21 -20.06 -0.91 -40.76
N LYS A 22 -21.12 -0.19 -40.38
CA LYS A 22 -20.92 1.18 -39.96
C LYS A 22 -19.83 1.05 -38.91
N SER A 23 -18.61 1.45 -39.27
CA SER A 23 -17.56 1.80 -38.32
C SER A 23 -18.27 2.34 -37.08
N PRO A 24 -18.05 1.78 -35.87
CA PRO A 24 -18.76 2.23 -34.68
C PRO A 24 -18.69 3.75 -34.68
N ARG A 25 -19.86 4.40 -34.82
CA ARG A 25 -19.94 5.86 -34.86
C ARG A 25 -19.12 6.36 -33.69
N LYS A 26 -18.20 7.29 -33.93
CA LYS A 26 -17.37 7.80 -32.84
C LYS A 26 -18.33 8.37 -31.80
N ALA A 27 -18.14 8.02 -30.53
CA ALA A 27 -19.06 8.38 -29.44
C ALA A 27 -19.39 9.89 -29.37
N TRP A 28 -18.53 10.71 -29.96
CA TRP A 28 -18.61 12.17 -29.96
C TRP A 28 -19.15 12.82 -31.24
N GLU A 29 -19.57 12.05 -32.25
CA GLU A 29 -20.03 12.61 -33.56
C GLU A 29 -21.21 13.58 -33.47
N HIS A 30 -21.94 13.58 -32.36
CA HIS A 30 -23.10 14.45 -32.10
C HIS A 30 -22.77 15.63 -31.18
N MET A 31 -21.51 15.76 -30.75
CA MET A 31 -21.05 16.80 -29.83
C MET A 31 -20.44 17.96 -30.62
N ASP A 32 -20.75 19.19 -30.20
CA ASP A 32 -20.22 20.40 -30.82
C ASP A 32 -18.82 20.73 -30.26
N TYR A 33 -18.53 20.44 -29.00
CA TYR A 33 -17.22 20.69 -28.37
C TYR A 33 -16.74 19.45 -27.59
N PRO A 34 -16.43 18.35 -28.29
CA PRO A 34 -16.16 17.07 -27.65
C PRO A 34 -14.84 17.04 -26.90
N VAL A 35 -14.90 16.62 -25.63
CA VAL A 35 -13.74 16.37 -24.77
C VAL A 35 -13.73 14.90 -24.36
N SER A 36 -12.55 14.26 -24.42
CA SER A 36 -12.33 12.94 -23.85
C SER A 36 -11.35 12.97 -22.69
N ILE A 37 -11.60 12.12 -21.70
CA ILE A 37 -10.63 11.72 -20.68
C ILE A 37 -10.54 10.20 -20.58
N THR A 38 -9.46 9.71 -20.00
CA THR A 38 -9.36 8.33 -19.52
C THR A 38 -9.07 8.37 -18.02
N LEU A 39 -9.74 7.55 -17.22
CA LEU A 39 -9.36 7.41 -15.82
C LEU A 39 -8.09 6.57 -15.70
N ALA A 40 -7.18 6.96 -14.81
CA ALA A 40 -6.10 6.10 -14.39
C ALA A 40 -6.69 4.87 -13.69
N GLY A 41 -6.76 3.76 -14.43
CA GLY A 41 -7.21 2.46 -13.95
C GLY A 41 -6.06 1.49 -13.82
N VAL A 42 -6.25 0.49 -12.96
CA VAL A 42 -5.31 -0.62 -12.81
C VAL A 42 -5.51 -1.58 -13.98
N LYS A 43 -4.41 -1.97 -14.62
CA LYS A 43 -4.38 -2.94 -15.71
C LYS A 43 -5.24 -4.17 -15.41
N LYS A 44 -5.86 -4.65 -16.48
CA LYS A 44 -6.85 -5.71 -16.64
C LYS A 44 -6.39 -7.14 -16.28
N ASP A 45 -5.43 -7.30 -15.37
CA ASP A 45 -4.89 -8.62 -14.99
C ASP A 45 -4.83 -8.78 -13.46
N LEU A 46 -5.96 -8.60 -12.78
CA LEU A 46 -6.18 -9.37 -11.56
C LEU A 46 -6.39 -10.81 -12.03
N ARG A 47 -5.32 -11.61 -11.98
CA ARG A 47 -5.43 -13.06 -12.06
C ARG A 47 -6.52 -13.48 -11.07
N THR A 48 -7.64 -13.96 -11.58
CA THR A 48 -8.38 -15.02 -10.92
C THR A 48 -7.35 -16.05 -10.47
N GLU A 49 -7.23 -16.25 -9.16
CA GLU A 49 -6.25 -17.12 -8.50
C GLU A 49 -4.87 -16.49 -8.23
N SER A 50 -4.79 -15.59 -7.24
CA SER A 50 -3.61 -15.54 -6.36
C SER A 50 -3.99 -16.16 -5.00
N VAL A 51 -3.69 -17.44 -4.85
CA VAL A 51 -3.72 -18.17 -3.56
C VAL A 51 -2.49 -17.80 -2.71
N GLY A 52 -2.13 -16.51 -2.70
CA GLY A 52 -0.97 -15.98 -1.99
C GLY A 52 -1.37 -14.78 -1.15
N SER A 53 -0.73 -14.62 0.00
CA SER A 53 -0.97 -13.59 1.03
C SER A 53 -0.71 -12.13 0.60
N SER A 54 -0.64 -11.82 -0.71
CA SER A 54 -0.34 -10.48 -1.22
C SER A 54 -1.56 -9.56 -1.09
N LEU A 55 -1.50 -8.58 -0.18
CA LEU A 55 -2.49 -7.52 -0.09
C LEU A 55 -2.16 -6.43 -1.11
N THR A 56 -2.99 -6.29 -2.14
CA THR A 56 -2.98 -5.09 -3.00
C THR A 56 -3.28 -3.86 -2.16
N ALA A 57 -2.60 -2.72 -2.41
CA ALA A 57 -2.80 -1.51 -1.63
C ALA A 57 -4.26 -1.03 -1.66
N SER A 58 -4.96 -1.14 -2.79
CA SER A 58 -6.37 -0.78 -2.94
C SER A 58 -7.23 -1.94 -3.43
N PHE A 59 -8.40 -2.12 -2.82
CA PHE A 59 -9.37 -3.13 -3.20
C PHE A 59 -10.30 -2.62 -4.32
N PRO A 60 -10.88 -3.52 -5.16
CA PRO A 60 -11.79 -3.13 -6.24
C PRO A 60 -12.97 -2.25 -5.80
N ASN A 61 -13.60 -2.58 -4.67
CA ASN A 61 -14.72 -1.79 -4.11
C ASN A 61 -14.28 -0.38 -3.70
N GLU A 62 -13.05 -0.22 -3.20
CA GLU A 62 -12.52 1.09 -2.81
C GLU A 62 -12.28 2.00 -4.02
N ARG A 63 -12.08 1.43 -5.22
CA ARG A 63 -11.87 2.14 -6.50
C ARG A 63 -13.17 2.36 -7.28
N ALA A 64 -14.25 1.68 -6.91
CA ALA A 64 -15.49 1.71 -7.66
C ALA A 64 -16.05 3.14 -7.78
N ILE A 65 -16.47 3.49 -9.00
CA ILE A 65 -17.12 4.76 -9.31
C ILE A 65 -18.61 4.49 -9.51
N GLU A 66 -19.40 5.02 -8.60
CA GLU A 66 -20.86 4.97 -8.59
C GLU A 66 -21.49 6.09 -9.42
N ASN A 67 -20.80 7.25 -9.45
CA ASN A 67 -21.12 8.44 -10.24
C ASN A 67 -19.88 9.31 -10.43
N LEU A 68 -19.89 10.10 -11.49
CA LEU A 68 -18.84 11.04 -11.86
C LEU A 68 -19.43 12.40 -12.23
N LEU A 69 -18.88 13.48 -11.67
CA LEU A 69 -19.18 14.85 -12.03
C LEU A 69 -17.94 15.50 -12.67
N VAL A 70 -18.13 16.20 -13.79
CA VAL A 70 -17.12 17.12 -14.33
C VAL A 70 -17.45 18.53 -13.86
N VAL A 71 -16.53 19.16 -13.15
CA VAL A 71 -16.68 20.53 -12.65
C VAL A 71 -15.82 21.43 -13.52
N VAL A 72 -16.49 22.32 -14.26
CA VAL A 72 -15.86 23.19 -15.27
C VAL A 72 -15.67 24.58 -14.68
N PHE A 73 -14.44 25.05 -14.67
CA PHE A 73 -14.07 26.41 -14.27
C PHE A 73 -13.63 27.22 -15.48
N THR A 74 -13.95 28.51 -15.45
CA THR A 74 -13.35 29.48 -16.38
C THR A 74 -11.84 29.53 -16.18
N ASN A 75 -11.10 29.79 -17.25
CA ASN A 75 -9.68 30.15 -17.15
C ASN A 75 -9.56 31.67 -17.01
N THR A 76 -8.94 32.14 -15.93
CA THR A 76 -8.66 33.58 -15.76
C THR A 76 -7.57 33.99 -16.75
N GLU A 77 -7.83 34.98 -17.61
CA GLU A 77 -6.82 35.45 -18.57
C GLU A 77 -5.53 35.86 -17.84
N GLY A 78 -4.39 35.31 -18.28
CA GLY A 78 -3.08 35.59 -17.69
C GLY A 78 -2.69 34.75 -16.46
N SER A 79 -3.55 33.87 -15.94
CA SER A 79 -3.19 32.91 -14.87
C SER A 79 -3.39 31.46 -15.31
N ASN A 80 -2.55 30.55 -14.82
CA ASN A 80 -2.72 29.10 -14.95
C ASN A 80 -3.53 28.52 -13.77
N THR A 81 -4.53 29.27 -13.30
CA THR A 81 -5.34 28.89 -12.14
C THR A 81 -6.82 28.90 -12.48
N PRO A 82 -7.61 27.95 -11.95
CA PRO A 82 -9.06 27.96 -12.12
C PRO A 82 -9.69 29.25 -11.60
N GLY A 83 -10.61 29.83 -12.37
CA GLY A 83 -11.36 31.04 -12.03
C GLY A 83 -12.64 30.73 -11.24
N THR A 84 -13.79 30.96 -11.88
CA THR A 84 -15.11 30.70 -11.30
C THR A 84 -15.74 29.46 -11.92
N LEU A 85 -16.52 28.71 -11.15
CA LEU A 85 -17.28 27.57 -11.63
C LEU A 85 -18.27 28.05 -12.69
N GLU A 86 -18.13 27.53 -13.92
CA GLU A 86 -19.02 27.84 -15.02
C GLU A 86 -20.21 26.90 -15.05
N LYS A 87 -19.95 25.60 -14.93
CA LYS A 87 -20.98 24.56 -14.98
C LYS A 87 -20.48 23.25 -14.36
N VAL A 88 -21.44 22.38 -14.07
CA VAL A 88 -21.19 20.99 -13.69
C VAL A 88 -21.88 20.10 -14.72
N ILE A 89 -21.13 19.15 -15.28
CA ILE A 89 -21.64 18.12 -16.19
C ILE A 89 -21.80 16.84 -15.38
N PRO A 90 -23.04 16.43 -15.07
CA PRO A 90 -23.29 15.21 -14.30
C PRO A 90 -23.15 13.95 -15.14
N GLU A 91 -23.05 12.79 -14.48
CA GLU A 91 -22.83 11.48 -15.11
C GLU A 91 -23.80 11.18 -16.28
N GLU A 92 -25.07 11.55 -16.16
CA GLU A 92 -26.08 11.34 -17.21
C GLU A 92 -25.81 12.10 -18.52
N GLN A 93 -24.88 13.07 -18.51
CA GLN A 93 -24.42 13.81 -19.69
C GLN A 93 -23.06 13.31 -20.19
N LEU A 94 -22.51 12.25 -19.58
CA LEU A 94 -21.27 11.62 -19.99
C LEU A 94 -21.57 10.41 -20.88
N SER A 95 -20.78 10.24 -21.92
CA SER A 95 -20.74 9.02 -22.72
C SER A 95 -19.62 8.12 -22.21
N LEU A 96 -19.99 7.13 -21.39
CA LEU A 96 -19.07 6.15 -20.82
C LEU A 96 -18.60 5.10 -21.85
N PRO A 97 -17.46 4.42 -21.62
CA PRO A 97 -17.00 3.30 -22.43
C PRO A 97 -18.00 2.14 -22.51
N ALA A 98 -17.79 1.23 -23.47
CA ALA A 98 -18.58 0.02 -23.60
C ALA A 98 -18.60 -0.77 -22.27
N ASN A 99 -19.78 -1.26 -21.88
CA ASN A 99 -20.08 -1.90 -20.59
C ASN A 99 -20.23 -0.96 -19.37
N GLY A 100 -20.12 0.36 -19.57
CA GLY A 100 -20.37 1.36 -18.52
C GLY A 100 -19.29 1.42 -17.43
N ASP A 101 -18.17 0.71 -17.61
CA ASP A 101 -17.02 0.79 -16.71
C ASP A 101 -16.15 2.01 -17.08
N PRO A 102 -16.06 3.03 -16.20
CA PRO A 102 -15.33 4.26 -16.49
C PRO A 102 -13.81 4.08 -16.58
N TYR A 103 -13.26 2.94 -16.16
CA TYR A 103 -11.83 2.63 -16.27
C TYR A 103 -11.45 1.98 -17.61
N ASN A 104 -12.43 1.49 -18.38
CA ASN A 104 -12.20 0.68 -19.57
C ASN A 104 -12.35 1.46 -20.88
N GLY A 105 -11.85 2.69 -20.91
CA GLY A 105 -11.74 3.48 -22.14
C GLY A 105 -11.94 4.97 -21.93
N LYS A 106 -12.26 5.66 -23.02
CA LYS A 106 -12.51 7.10 -23.03
C LYS A 106 -13.92 7.42 -22.54
N ILE A 107 -14.02 8.33 -21.59
CA ILE A 107 -15.26 8.99 -21.22
C ILE A 107 -15.34 10.28 -22.03
N TRP A 108 -16.47 10.49 -22.71
CA TRP A 108 -16.70 11.68 -23.54
C TRP A 108 -17.77 12.58 -22.94
N PHE A 109 -17.62 13.88 -23.11
CA PHE A 109 -18.62 14.88 -22.78
C PHE A 109 -18.47 16.10 -23.69
N ASP A 110 -19.53 16.88 -23.79
CA ASP A 110 -19.55 18.11 -24.58
C ASP A 110 -19.40 19.31 -23.65
N LEU A 111 -18.45 20.21 -23.95
CA LEU A 111 -18.34 21.48 -23.23
C LEU A 111 -19.38 22.51 -23.68
N GLY A 112 -20.00 22.36 -24.85
CA GLY A 112 -21.04 23.26 -25.35
C GLY A 112 -20.57 24.65 -25.76
N GLN A 113 -19.27 24.98 -25.61
CA GLN A 113 -18.70 26.24 -26.07
C GLN A 113 -17.18 26.12 -26.32
N GLU A 114 -16.69 26.92 -27.27
CA GLU A 114 -15.26 27.17 -27.48
C GLU A 114 -14.69 28.04 -26.37
N GLY A 115 -13.52 27.64 -25.87
CA GLY A 115 -12.84 28.38 -24.81
C GLY A 115 -11.69 27.61 -24.20
N THR A 116 -11.07 28.22 -23.20
CA THR A 116 -10.06 27.58 -22.35
C THR A 116 -10.61 27.43 -20.95
N TYR A 117 -10.50 26.23 -20.39
CA TYR A 117 -11.15 25.84 -19.15
C TYR A 117 -10.20 25.08 -18.23
N HIS A 118 -10.52 25.08 -16.95
CA HIS A 118 -9.97 24.14 -15.98
C HIS A 118 -11.05 23.14 -15.57
N LEU A 119 -10.71 21.86 -15.55
CA LEU A 119 -11.60 20.78 -15.19
C LEU A 119 -11.15 20.12 -13.89
N GLU A 120 -12.10 19.85 -13.02
CA GLU A 120 -11.96 18.96 -11.87
C GLU A 120 -12.96 17.81 -12.03
N PHE A 121 -12.59 16.62 -11.57
CA PHE A 121 -13.46 15.44 -11.63
C PHE A 121 -13.74 14.95 -10.22
N LEU A 122 -15.02 14.91 -9.87
CA LEU A 122 -15.48 14.54 -8.55
C LEU A 122 -16.31 13.26 -8.65
N ALA A 123 -15.76 12.16 -8.14
CA ALA A 123 -16.43 10.87 -8.12
C ALA A 123 -17.09 10.61 -6.76
N ASN A 124 -18.23 9.91 -6.79
CA ASN A 124 -18.94 9.40 -5.62
C ASN A 124 -19.34 10.47 -4.59
N ALA A 125 -19.51 11.74 -4.97
CA ALA A 125 -19.84 12.78 -3.99
C ALA A 125 -21.21 12.60 -3.29
N TYR A 126 -22.05 11.73 -3.84
CA TYR A 126 -23.35 11.34 -3.28
C TYR A 126 -23.62 9.86 -3.58
N PRO A 127 -24.37 9.13 -2.72
CA PRO A 127 -24.79 7.78 -3.03
C PRO A 127 -25.64 7.74 -4.30
N LYS A 128 -25.40 6.76 -5.19
CA LYS A 128 -26.04 6.67 -6.52
C LYS A 128 -27.56 6.85 -6.49
N ASP A 129 -28.21 6.23 -5.52
CA ASP A 129 -29.67 6.20 -5.39
C ASP A 129 -30.24 7.33 -4.49
N ASP A 130 -29.39 8.19 -3.92
CA ASP A 130 -29.82 9.32 -3.10
C ASP A 130 -29.93 10.61 -3.94
N THR A 131 -31.10 10.79 -4.54
CA THR A 131 -31.42 11.99 -5.32
C THR A 131 -31.35 13.29 -4.50
N GLN A 132 -31.61 13.24 -3.19
CA GLN A 132 -31.53 14.43 -2.34
C GLN A 132 -30.07 14.79 -2.03
N ALA A 133 -29.20 13.82 -1.79
CA ALA A 133 -27.76 14.05 -1.70
C ALA A 133 -27.20 14.63 -3.01
N LYS A 134 -27.62 14.08 -4.16
CA LYS A 134 -27.28 14.65 -5.48
C LYS A 134 -27.66 16.12 -5.59
N LYS A 135 -28.90 16.48 -5.23
CA LYS A 135 -29.35 17.89 -5.24
C LYS A 135 -28.55 18.78 -4.29
N ARG A 136 -28.20 18.29 -3.09
CA ARG A 136 -27.39 19.05 -2.12
C ARG A 136 -26.00 19.36 -2.68
N ILE A 137 -25.32 18.37 -3.28
CA ILE A 137 -23.98 18.61 -3.84
C ILE A 137 -24.03 19.54 -5.06
N LEU A 138 -25.00 19.36 -5.95
CA LEU A 138 -25.14 20.22 -7.13
C LEU A 138 -25.48 21.66 -6.73
N LYS A 139 -26.25 21.86 -5.65
CA LYS A 139 -26.49 23.19 -5.08
C LYS A 139 -25.22 23.80 -4.47
N ALA A 140 -24.37 23.00 -3.84
CA ALA A 140 -23.08 23.47 -3.33
C ALA A 140 -22.11 23.85 -4.47
N LEU A 141 -22.20 23.15 -5.61
CA LEU A 141 -21.48 23.43 -6.86
C LEU A 141 -22.23 24.43 -7.75
N ALA A 142 -22.75 25.51 -7.15
CA ALA A 142 -23.47 26.53 -7.90
C ALA A 142 -22.56 27.28 -8.88
N GLN A 143 -23.10 27.63 -10.04
CA GLN A 143 -22.41 28.50 -11.00
C GLN A 143 -21.98 29.82 -10.34
N GLY A 144 -20.78 30.29 -10.68
CA GLY A 144 -20.20 31.54 -10.22
C GLY A 144 -19.38 31.45 -8.93
N ILE A 145 -19.36 30.32 -8.22
CA ILE A 145 -18.47 30.17 -7.06
C ILE A 145 -17.00 30.22 -7.50
N SER A 146 -16.16 30.91 -6.72
CA SER A 146 -14.71 30.92 -6.94
C SER A 146 -14.09 29.54 -6.67
N TYR A 147 -12.91 29.29 -7.24
CA TYR A 147 -12.15 28.08 -6.92
C TYR A 147 -11.82 27.95 -5.42
N GLU A 148 -11.61 29.06 -4.71
CA GLU A 148 -11.44 29.05 -3.24
C GLU A 148 -12.70 28.60 -2.48
N GLN A 149 -13.88 28.97 -2.96
CA GLN A 149 -15.15 28.48 -2.39
C GLN A 149 -15.36 27.00 -2.72
N PHE A 150 -15.04 26.55 -3.94
CA PHE A 150 -15.08 25.15 -4.33
C PHE A 150 -14.21 24.27 -3.42
N LYS A 151 -12.96 24.66 -3.18
CA LYS A 151 -12.02 23.98 -2.28
C LYS A 151 -12.62 23.73 -0.88
N ARG A 152 -13.49 24.62 -0.43
CA ARG A 152 -14.13 24.64 0.90
C ARG A 152 -15.53 24.02 0.93
N ILE A 153 -15.99 23.42 -0.15
CA ILE A 153 -17.22 22.63 -0.10
C ILE A 153 -17.01 21.45 0.85
N VAL A 154 -17.92 21.29 1.80
CA VAL A 154 -17.89 20.21 2.79
C VAL A 154 -18.60 19.00 2.22
N ILE A 155 -17.89 17.88 2.18
CA ILE A 155 -18.41 16.55 1.90
C ILE A 155 -18.91 15.95 3.20
N ASP A 156 -20.23 15.80 3.24
CA ASP A 156 -20.97 15.12 4.30
C ASP A 156 -21.54 13.79 3.78
N ARG A 157 -20.63 12.94 3.30
CA ARG A 157 -20.92 11.56 2.91
C ARG A 157 -20.34 10.63 3.97
N PRO A 158 -21.14 9.73 4.57
CA PRO A 158 -20.63 8.70 5.46
C PRO A 158 -19.50 7.89 4.81
N LEU A 159 -18.45 7.59 5.58
CA LEU A 159 -17.39 6.69 5.12
C LEU A 159 -17.98 5.30 4.81
N PRO A 160 -17.63 4.68 3.67
CA PRO A 160 -18.03 3.32 3.37
C PRO A 160 -17.58 2.32 4.46
N GLN A 161 -18.36 1.27 4.67
CA GLN A 161 -17.96 0.12 5.50
C GLN A 161 -17.03 -0.82 4.71
N HIS A 162 -16.45 -1.81 5.40
CA HIS A 162 -15.69 -2.87 4.74
C HIS A 162 -16.48 -3.49 3.57
N GLY A 163 -15.82 -3.70 2.44
CA GLY A 163 -16.41 -4.27 1.22
C GLY A 163 -17.35 -3.34 0.44
N ALA A 164 -17.75 -2.20 1.00
CA ALA A 164 -18.62 -1.24 0.31
C ALA A 164 -17.85 -0.32 -0.64
N SER A 165 -18.56 0.20 -1.64
CA SER A 165 -18.07 1.22 -2.57
C SER A 165 -18.40 2.64 -2.11
N GLY A 166 -18.02 3.63 -2.91
CA GLY A 166 -18.50 5.00 -2.74
C GLY A 166 -17.58 5.90 -1.94
N PHE A 167 -16.27 5.63 -1.95
CA PHE A 167 -15.28 6.58 -1.47
C PHE A 167 -15.30 7.82 -2.36
N VAL A 168 -15.47 9.00 -1.76
CA VAL A 168 -15.41 10.27 -2.49
C VAL A 168 -13.99 10.48 -2.99
N MET A 169 -13.86 10.79 -4.29
CA MET A 169 -12.57 11.03 -4.92
C MET A 169 -12.59 12.32 -5.73
N LEU A 170 -11.47 13.04 -5.72
CA LEU A 170 -11.26 14.26 -6.50
C LEU A 170 -10.00 14.08 -7.35
N THR A 171 -9.92 14.75 -8.49
CA THR A 171 -8.68 14.89 -9.25
C THR A 171 -7.53 15.38 -8.38
N ALA A 172 -6.34 14.82 -8.60
CA ALA A 172 -5.13 15.25 -7.90
C ALA A 172 -4.75 16.71 -8.24
N GLU A 173 -4.92 17.09 -9.51
CA GLU A 173 -4.67 18.43 -10.03
C GLU A 173 -5.75 18.82 -11.07
N PRO A 174 -6.13 20.12 -11.14
CA PRO A 174 -7.07 20.60 -12.14
C PRO A 174 -6.45 20.53 -13.55
N LEU A 175 -7.23 20.01 -14.50
CA LEU A 175 -6.79 19.80 -15.87
C LEU A 175 -7.14 21.02 -16.75
N LYS A 176 -6.13 21.65 -17.36
CA LYS A 176 -6.34 22.76 -18.29
C LYS A 176 -6.54 22.25 -19.71
N ILE A 177 -7.60 22.71 -20.38
CA ILE A 177 -7.91 22.34 -21.76
C ILE A 177 -8.37 23.55 -22.58
N SER A 178 -8.29 23.42 -23.90
CA SER A 178 -8.90 24.34 -24.86
C SER A 178 -9.76 23.56 -25.84
N THR A 179 -10.98 24.01 -26.08
CA THR A 179 -11.92 23.39 -27.03
C THR A 179 -12.14 24.29 -28.23
N PHE A 180 -12.40 23.66 -29.39
CA PHE A 180 -12.78 24.31 -30.63
C PHE A 180 -14.00 23.60 -31.22
N GLU A 181 -14.82 24.34 -31.96
CA GLU A 181 -16.04 23.77 -32.56
C GLU A 181 -15.71 22.57 -33.46
N ARG A 182 -16.42 21.47 -33.21
CA ARG A 182 -16.34 20.15 -33.89
C ARG A 182 -14.96 19.51 -33.88
N GLN A 183 -14.08 19.93 -32.96
CA GLN A 183 -12.76 19.36 -32.79
C GLN A 183 -12.67 18.59 -31.47
N ALA A 184 -12.42 17.29 -31.57
CA ALA A 184 -12.19 16.44 -30.41
C ALA A 184 -10.92 16.86 -29.67
N THR A 185 -11.09 17.16 -28.38
CA THR A 185 -10.00 17.49 -27.45
C THR A 185 -9.75 16.31 -26.54
N ASP A 186 -8.56 15.71 -26.61
CA ASP A 186 -8.15 14.69 -25.66
C ASP A 186 -7.46 15.34 -24.46
N ALA A 187 -8.12 15.32 -23.32
CA ALA A 187 -7.63 15.90 -22.09
C ALA A 187 -6.67 14.94 -21.35
N GLY A 188 -6.55 13.68 -21.81
CA GLY A 188 -5.57 12.73 -21.32
C GLY A 188 -6.04 11.88 -20.14
N VAL A 189 -5.07 11.42 -19.34
CA VAL A 189 -5.32 10.50 -18.22
C VAL A 189 -5.51 11.30 -16.93
N ILE A 190 -6.58 11.03 -16.21
CA ILE A 190 -6.87 11.67 -14.92
C ILE A 190 -6.65 10.71 -13.76
N VAL A 191 -5.98 11.19 -12.71
CA VAL A 191 -5.79 10.46 -11.46
C VAL A 191 -6.75 10.99 -10.42
N LEU A 192 -7.57 10.10 -9.87
CA LEU A 192 -8.48 10.41 -8.77
C LEU A 192 -7.83 10.00 -7.44
N GLN A 193 -7.97 10.85 -6.44
CA GLN A 193 -7.49 10.63 -5.08
C GLN A 193 -8.66 10.61 -4.11
N ARG A 194 -8.65 9.63 -3.21
CA ARG A 194 -9.67 9.54 -2.16
C ARG A 194 -9.52 10.69 -1.19
N LEU A 195 -10.64 11.22 -0.72
CA LEU A 195 -10.67 12.16 0.40
C LEU A 195 -10.44 11.45 1.74
N ALA A 196 -10.69 10.14 1.79
CA ALA A 196 -10.49 9.30 2.97
C ALA A 196 -9.04 8.80 3.08
N CYS A 197 -8.72 8.25 4.24
CA CYS A 197 -7.54 7.45 4.55
C CYS A 197 -7.96 6.10 5.17
N ARG A 198 -7.03 5.14 5.21
CA ARG A 198 -7.24 3.79 5.75
C ARG A 198 -6.21 3.44 6.81
N PHE A 199 -6.62 2.64 7.79
CA PHE A 199 -5.73 2.02 8.76
C PHE A 199 -5.79 0.51 8.63
N ASP A 200 -4.63 -0.12 8.52
CA ASP A 200 -4.48 -1.58 8.50
C ASP A 200 -3.62 -1.99 9.69
N VAL A 201 -4.03 -3.00 10.43
CA VAL A 201 -3.26 -3.55 11.57
C VAL A 201 -2.84 -4.98 11.25
N PHE A 202 -1.55 -5.27 11.42
CA PHE A 202 -0.94 -6.56 11.19
C PHE A 202 -0.34 -7.09 12.48
N ASN A 203 -0.85 -8.22 12.96
CA ASN A 203 -0.35 -8.88 14.14
C ASN A 203 0.63 -10.00 13.73
N LYS A 204 1.93 -9.77 13.91
CA LYS A 204 2.97 -10.79 13.68
C LYS A 204 3.24 -11.66 14.92
N LEU A 205 2.55 -11.40 16.03
CA LEU A 205 2.72 -12.10 17.30
C LEU A 205 1.56 -13.06 17.59
N VAL A 206 0.99 -13.71 16.57
CA VAL A 206 -0.30 -14.42 16.69
C VAL A 206 -0.34 -15.56 17.73
N SER A 207 0.81 -16.12 18.11
CA SER A 207 0.92 -17.10 19.21
C SER A 207 0.76 -16.48 20.60
N ASP A 208 1.18 -15.23 20.74
CA ASP A 208 1.36 -14.57 22.03
C ASP A 208 0.33 -13.44 22.23
N LEU A 209 0.00 -12.70 21.17
CA LEU A 209 -0.93 -11.58 21.17
C LEU A 209 -2.22 -11.97 20.43
N LYS A 210 -3.35 -11.84 21.14
CA LYS A 210 -4.68 -11.93 20.55
C LYS A 210 -5.39 -10.58 20.64
N LEU A 211 -5.60 -9.94 19.50
CA LEU A 211 -6.38 -8.70 19.43
C LEU A 211 -7.87 -9.02 19.62
N THR A 212 -8.53 -8.24 20.48
CA THR A 212 -9.97 -8.38 20.76
C THR A 212 -10.75 -7.12 20.44
N LYS A 213 -10.07 -5.98 20.30
CA LYS A 213 -10.71 -4.70 20.02
C LYS A 213 -9.72 -3.71 19.42
N ILE A 214 -10.20 -2.94 18.46
CA ILE A 214 -9.51 -1.78 17.91
C ILE A 214 -10.45 -0.59 18.04
N THR A 215 -9.95 0.52 18.56
CA THR A 215 -10.71 1.77 18.65
C THR A 215 -10.00 2.84 17.85
N LEU A 216 -10.69 3.43 16.87
CA LEU A 216 -10.25 4.67 16.24
C LEU A 216 -10.85 5.84 17.02
N THR A 217 -10.01 6.56 17.75
CA THR A 217 -10.44 7.73 18.51
C THR A 217 -10.62 8.92 17.57
N LYS A 218 -11.64 9.75 17.84
CA LYS A 218 -11.89 11.01 17.12
C LYS A 218 -11.88 10.84 15.59
N GLN A 219 -12.61 9.84 15.08
CA GLN A 219 -12.75 9.60 13.65
C GLN A 219 -13.38 10.82 12.96
N VAL A 220 -12.73 11.32 11.91
CA VAL A 220 -13.24 12.46 11.14
C VAL A 220 -14.29 11.96 10.15
N LYS A 221 -15.49 12.55 10.21
CA LYS A 221 -16.66 12.13 9.41
C LYS A 221 -17.01 13.05 8.24
N LYS A 222 -16.36 14.21 8.14
CA LYS A 222 -16.53 15.17 7.04
C LYS A 222 -15.17 15.61 6.52
N SER A 223 -15.11 15.93 5.24
CA SER A 223 -13.91 16.48 4.60
C SER A 223 -14.26 17.71 3.79
N TYR A 224 -13.32 18.63 3.64
CA TYR A 224 -13.38 19.56 2.52
C TYR A 224 -12.99 18.85 1.22
N LEU A 225 -13.49 19.34 0.08
CA LEU A 225 -13.07 18.85 -1.24
C LEU A 225 -11.56 18.90 -1.42
N MET A 226 -10.91 19.98 -0.97
CA MET A 226 -9.45 20.10 -0.98
C MET A 226 -8.93 20.47 0.41
N ARG A 227 -7.67 20.09 0.69
CA ARG A 227 -7.01 20.36 1.98
C ARG A 227 -7.13 21.85 2.34
N GLN A 228 -7.63 22.13 3.54
CA GLN A 228 -7.76 23.48 4.08
C GLN A 228 -6.84 23.66 5.29
N THR A 229 -6.40 24.91 5.52
CA THR A 229 -5.69 25.29 6.75
C THR A 229 -6.60 25.31 7.97
N LYS A 230 -7.89 25.63 7.76
CA LYS A 230 -8.94 25.63 8.78
C LYS A 230 -9.88 24.45 8.57
N ARG A 231 -10.49 23.97 9.66
CA ARG A 231 -11.38 22.79 9.65
C ARG A 231 -12.85 23.18 9.46
N PRO A 232 -13.73 22.24 9.07
CA PRO A 232 -15.17 22.44 9.12
C PRO A 232 -15.61 22.90 10.53
N PRO A 233 -16.59 23.82 10.67
CA PRO A 233 -16.95 24.42 11.95
C PRO A 233 -17.39 23.43 13.04
N ASP A 234 -17.88 22.26 12.65
CA ASP A 234 -18.34 21.19 13.53
C ASP A 234 -17.23 20.19 13.92
N TYR A 235 -16.02 20.32 13.38
CA TYR A 235 -14.93 19.36 13.58
C TYR A 235 -14.62 19.04 15.06
N ALA A 236 -14.71 20.03 15.95
CA ALA A 236 -14.44 19.86 17.37
C ALA A 236 -15.43 18.91 18.09
N THR A 237 -16.60 18.67 17.51
CA THR A 237 -17.63 17.76 18.02
C THR A 237 -17.82 16.52 17.15
N MET A 238 -17.03 16.36 16.08
CA MET A 238 -17.12 15.22 15.17
C MET A 238 -16.32 14.02 15.68
N GLY A 239 -17.02 12.90 15.85
CA GLY A 239 -16.41 11.58 16.04
C GLY A 239 -16.19 11.21 17.50
N ASN A 240 -17.12 10.44 18.06
CA ASN A 240 -16.81 9.57 19.18
C ASN A 240 -15.82 8.47 18.74
N GLU A 241 -15.30 7.74 19.71
CA GLU A 241 -14.60 6.49 19.48
C GLU A 241 -15.43 5.55 18.59
N VAL A 242 -14.82 5.07 17.51
CA VAL A 242 -15.39 3.96 16.71
C VAL A 242 -14.68 2.69 17.11
N VAL A 243 -15.47 1.72 17.58
CA VAL A 243 -14.98 0.45 18.09
C VAL A 243 -15.20 -0.63 17.03
N TYR A 244 -14.16 -1.40 16.79
CA TYR A 244 -14.14 -2.55 15.90
C TYR A 244 -13.79 -3.78 16.73
N THR A 245 -14.50 -4.88 16.48
CA THR A 245 -14.28 -6.19 17.13
C THR A 245 -14.03 -7.27 16.08
N PRO A 246 -13.25 -8.32 16.41
CA PRO A 246 -12.99 -9.41 15.48
C PRO A 246 -14.29 -10.03 14.97
N ASN A 247 -14.36 -10.24 13.66
CA ASN A 247 -15.50 -10.84 12.98
C ASN A 247 -15.14 -12.10 12.19
N GLY A 248 -13.85 -12.46 12.15
CA GLY A 248 -13.36 -13.65 11.46
C GLY A 248 -13.18 -13.46 9.94
N ASP A 249 -13.46 -12.27 9.43
CA ASP A 249 -13.30 -11.89 8.02
C ASP A 249 -12.16 -10.87 7.90
N TRP A 250 -12.47 -9.58 7.74
CA TRP A 250 -11.46 -8.54 7.60
C TRP A 250 -10.75 -8.18 8.91
N PHE A 251 -11.33 -8.55 10.06
CA PHE A 251 -10.69 -8.47 11.37
C PHE A 251 -10.60 -9.86 12.02
N THR A 252 -9.38 -10.41 12.02
CA THR A 252 -8.98 -11.69 12.58
C THR A 252 -7.89 -11.53 13.64
N ASN A 253 -7.35 -12.65 14.13
CA ASN A 253 -6.19 -12.63 15.03
C ASN A 253 -4.90 -12.16 14.36
N THR A 254 -4.77 -12.33 13.04
CA THR A 254 -3.55 -12.02 12.29
C THR A 254 -3.57 -10.60 11.73
N MET A 255 -4.75 -10.04 11.48
CA MET A 255 -4.87 -8.73 10.86
C MET A 255 -6.25 -8.07 11.05
N ALA A 256 -6.29 -6.76 10.89
CA ALA A 256 -7.49 -5.96 10.66
C ALA A 256 -7.23 -5.04 9.47
N THR A 257 -7.77 -5.35 8.30
CA THR A 257 -7.48 -4.61 7.05
C THR A 257 -8.77 -4.17 6.37
N ALA A 258 -8.72 -3.09 5.58
CA ALA A 258 -9.85 -2.72 4.71
C ALA A 258 -11.18 -2.41 5.43
N GLY A 259 -11.16 -2.08 6.73
CA GLY A 259 -12.38 -1.80 7.51
C GLY A 259 -12.32 -0.57 8.40
N ILE A 260 -11.14 0.04 8.56
CA ILE A 260 -10.94 1.20 9.43
C ILE A 260 -10.58 2.39 8.56
N TYR A 261 -11.49 3.35 8.47
CA TYR A 261 -11.38 4.53 7.61
C TYR A 261 -11.57 5.81 8.41
N SER A 262 -10.99 6.90 7.95
CA SER A 262 -11.28 8.26 8.41
C SER A 262 -11.16 9.23 7.24
N TYR A 263 -11.77 10.41 7.33
CA TYR A 263 -11.28 11.54 6.53
C TYR A 263 -10.00 12.11 7.13
N GLU A 264 -9.30 12.96 6.36
CA GLU A 264 -8.05 13.59 6.79
C GLU A 264 -8.19 14.33 8.14
N SER A 265 -7.11 14.31 8.93
CA SER A 265 -7.05 14.90 10.26
C SER A 265 -5.66 15.47 10.52
N ASN A 266 -5.59 16.72 11.00
CA ASN A 266 -4.34 17.28 11.50
C ASN A 266 -4.05 16.75 12.92
N SER A 267 -2.77 16.49 13.16
CA SER A 267 -2.04 16.20 14.41
C SER A 267 -2.76 16.39 15.77
N ASP A 268 -2.60 15.38 16.63
CA ASP A 268 -3.04 15.20 18.03
C ASP A 268 -4.51 14.79 18.29
N ILE A 269 -5.23 14.33 17.28
CA ILE A 269 -6.66 14.03 17.40
C ILE A 269 -6.96 12.55 17.28
N SER A 270 -6.71 11.96 16.11
CA SER A 270 -7.11 10.58 15.86
C SER A 270 -5.90 9.65 16.05
N TYR A 271 -6.07 8.66 16.90
CA TYR A 271 -5.08 7.61 17.16
C TYR A 271 -5.81 6.28 17.35
N LEU A 272 -5.07 5.18 17.23
CA LEU A 272 -5.64 3.86 17.46
C LEU A 272 -5.39 3.42 18.90
N ILE A 273 -6.38 2.81 19.52
CA ILE A 273 -6.20 2.01 20.73
C ILE A 273 -6.37 0.56 20.31
N LEU A 274 -5.34 -0.24 20.57
CA LEU A 274 -5.35 -1.68 20.33
C LEU A 274 -5.46 -2.38 21.67
N GLU A 275 -6.42 -3.30 21.78
CA GLU A 275 -6.69 -4.06 23.00
C GLU A 275 -6.78 -5.56 22.70
N GLY A 276 -6.33 -6.36 23.65
CA GLY A 276 -6.20 -7.80 23.47
C GLY A 276 -5.68 -8.51 24.70
N THR A 277 -5.17 -9.72 24.50
CA THR A 277 -4.40 -10.45 25.50
C THR A 277 -3.00 -10.76 24.97
N TYR A 278 -1.97 -10.45 25.75
CA TYR A 278 -0.58 -10.81 25.45
C TYR A 278 -0.09 -11.83 26.48
N LYS A 279 0.28 -13.03 26.03
CA LYS A 279 0.66 -14.18 26.89
C LYS A 279 -0.39 -14.46 27.97
N GLY A 280 -1.67 -14.36 27.59
CA GLY A 280 -2.82 -14.59 28.46
C GLY A 280 -3.18 -13.43 29.40
N GLN A 281 -2.39 -12.35 29.45
CA GLN A 281 -2.67 -11.18 30.29
C GLN A 281 -3.33 -10.06 29.48
N PRO A 282 -4.23 -9.24 30.09
CA PRO A 282 -4.80 -8.08 29.41
C PRO A 282 -3.71 -7.14 28.87
N TRP A 283 -3.88 -6.73 27.61
CA TRP A 283 -2.95 -5.87 26.91
C TRP A 283 -3.68 -4.71 26.24
N ARG A 284 -3.09 -3.51 26.33
CA ARG A 284 -3.58 -2.28 25.70
C ARG A 284 -2.40 -1.44 25.23
N LYS A 285 -2.47 -0.90 24.01
CA LYS A 285 -1.50 0.07 23.51
C LYS A 285 -2.19 1.18 22.71
N GLU A 286 -1.75 2.41 22.96
CA GLU A 286 -2.13 3.57 22.17
C GLU A 286 -1.09 3.79 21.07
N ILE A 287 -1.56 3.87 19.84
CA ILE A 287 -0.73 4.05 18.65
C ILE A 287 -0.96 5.48 18.14
N GLY A 288 -0.10 6.38 18.59
CA GLY A 288 0.01 7.72 18.02
C GLY A 288 0.83 7.69 16.73
N LEU A 289 0.38 8.42 15.71
CA LEU A 289 1.17 8.63 14.49
C LEU A 289 2.19 9.75 14.76
N ARG A 290 3.42 9.37 15.13
CA ARG A 290 4.53 10.30 15.40
C ARG A 290 5.78 9.86 14.64
N LYS A 291 6.56 10.84 14.19
CA LYS A 291 7.89 10.66 13.61
C LYS A 291 8.88 10.23 14.70
N LYS A 292 10.02 9.68 14.27
CA LYS A 292 11.09 9.21 15.18
C LYS A 292 11.69 10.31 16.06
N ASP A 293 11.64 11.56 15.61
CA ASP A 293 12.09 12.76 16.33
C ASP A 293 11.02 13.34 17.28
N GLY A 294 9.86 12.68 17.41
CA GLY A 294 8.73 13.15 18.20
C GLY A 294 7.80 14.11 17.44
N GLY A 295 8.15 14.50 16.21
CA GLY A 295 7.29 15.31 15.34
C GLY A 295 5.98 14.60 15.03
N VAL A 296 4.90 15.35 14.81
CA VAL A 296 3.60 14.73 14.56
C VAL A 296 3.45 14.32 13.09
N ILE A 297 2.82 13.18 12.84
CA ILE A 297 2.40 12.74 11.51
C ILE A 297 0.92 13.09 11.36
N ASN A 298 0.59 13.87 10.33
CA ASN A 298 -0.82 14.14 10.01
C ASN A 298 -1.45 12.92 9.35
N ILE A 299 -2.76 12.76 9.57
CA ILE A 299 -3.57 11.79 8.85
C ILE A 299 -4.00 12.46 7.55
N GLU A 300 -3.45 12.00 6.45
CA GLU A 300 -3.64 12.60 5.13
C GLU A 300 -4.58 11.75 4.30
N ARG A 301 -5.42 12.42 3.51
CA ARG A 301 -6.26 11.78 2.50
C ARG A 301 -5.43 10.94 1.53
N ASN A 302 -6.05 9.94 0.92
CA ASN A 302 -5.41 9.02 -0.03
C ASN A 302 -4.17 8.29 0.50
N HIS A 303 -4.09 8.06 1.81
CA HIS A 303 -3.01 7.28 2.43
C HIS A 303 -3.53 6.07 3.19
N ILE A 304 -2.68 5.05 3.28
CA ILE A 304 -2.86 3.87 4.11
C ILE A 304 -1.80 3.90 5.22
N TYR A 305 -2.25 3.81 6.47
CA TYR A 305 -1.41 3.68 7.64
C TYR A 305 -1.38 2.21 8.04
N ARG A 306 -0.26 1.52 7.76
CA ARG A 306 -0.06 0.12 8.15
C ARG A 306 0.65 0.05 9.49
N ILE A 307 0.02 -0.60 10.45
CA ILE A 307 0.52 -0.79 11.81
C ILE A 307 0.95 -2.25 11.96
N TYR A 308 2.24 -2.48 12.18
CA TYR A 308 2.79 -3.81 12.43
C TYR A 308 3.10 -4.00 13.90
N LEU A 309 2.49 -5.02 14.51
CA LEU A 309 2.77 -5.47 15.87
C LEU A 309 3.81 -6.60 15.80
N THR A 310 4.98 -6.33 16.37
CA THR A 310 6.18 -7.18 16.26
C THR A 310 6.82 -7.39 17.62
N LYS A 311 7.73 -8.36 17.73
CA LYS A 311 8.51 -8.57 18.96
C LYS A 311 9.57 -7.47 19.07
N GLY A 312 9.79 -6.94 20.27
CA GLY A 312 10.91 -6.03 20.51
C GLY A 312 12.25 -6.71 20.25
N ASN A 313 13.22 -5.99 19.70
CA ASN A 313 14.58 -6.49 19.44
C ASN A 313 15.60 -6.08 20.52
N GLY A 314 15.16 -5.45 21.62
CA GLY A 314 16.05 -4.98 22.70
C GLY A 314 16.90 -3.74 22.35
N THR A 315 16.75 -3.20 21.13
CA THR A 315 17.51 -2.05 20.62
C THR A 315 16.58 -1.13 19.84
N THR A 316 15.64 -0.44 20.49
CA THR A 316 14.65 0.38 19.76
C THR A 316 15.17 1.79 19.46
N PRO A 317 15.30 2.20 18.18
CA PRO A 317 15.16 3.60 17.80
C PRO A 317 13.67 3.94 17.69
N SER A 318 13.16 4.58 18.73
CA SER A 318 11.88 5.31 18.85
C SER A 318 10.58 4.57 18.48
N GLY A 319 9.77 4.32 19.52
CA GLY A 319 8.39 3.85 19.42
C GLY A 319 7.59 4.11 20.70
N GLY A 320 7.39 5.38 21.06
CA GLY A 320 6.20 5.82 21.80
C GLY A 320 6.26 5.95 23.34
N ASP A 321 7.35 5.61 24.00
CA ASP A 321 7.50 5.90 25.44
C ASP A 321 8.71 6.83 25.57
N GLY A 322 8.55 8.04 26.11
CA GLY A 322 9.56 9.12 26.16
C GLY A 322 10.82 8.83 26.99
N GLY A 323 11.33 7.61 26.99
CA GLY A 323 12.59 7.21 27.60
C GLY A 323 13.69 7.10 26.54
N SER A 324 14.84 7.70 26.85
CA SER A 324 16.12 7.50 26.18
C SER A 324 16.41 5.99 25.97
N GLY A 325 16.14 5.47 24.78
CA GLY A 325 16.32 4.07 24.43
C GLY A 325 17.77 3.73 24.14
N GLY A 326 18.54 3.40 25.19
CA GLY A 326 19.73 2.56 25.05
C GLY A 326 19.35 1.08 24.84
N HIS A 327 20.33 0.26 24.48
CA HIS A 327 20.25 -1.19 24.35
C HIS A 327 19.80 -1.86 25.67
N ASP A 328 18.50 -1.89 25.97
CA ASP A 328 17.94 -2.54 27.17
C ASP A 328 17.30 -3.89 26.80
N PRO A 329 17.94 -5.02 27.17
CA PRO A 329 17.44 -6.37 26.91
C PRO A 329 16.03 -6.63 27.46
N ARG A 330 15.59 -5.88 28.49
CA ARG A 330 14.26 -6.03 29.10
C ARG A 330 13.12 -5.60 28.18
N ASN A 331 13.42 -4.88 27.11
CA ASN A 331 12.41 -4.46 26.12
C ASN A 331 12.18 -5.50 25.00
N ALA A 332 12.98 -6.57 24.93
CA ALA A 332 12.85 -7.60 23.88
C ALA A 332 11.53 -8.40 23.98
N ASP A 333 10.94 -8.49 25.16
CA ASP A 333 9.67 -9.21 25.36
C ASP A 333 8.43 -8.31 25.28
N LYS A 334 8.59 -7.02 24.95
CA LYS A 334 7.47 -6.10 24.75
C LYS A 334 6.96 -6.16 23.30
N VAL A 335 5.67 -5.86 23.13
CA VAL A 335 5.07 -5.64 21.80
C VAL A 335 5.56 -4.30 21.25
N HIS A 336 6.25 -4.35 20.12
CA HIS A 336 6.71 -3.19 19.38
C HIS A 336 5.74 -2.84 18.25
N CYS A 337 5.61 -1.56 17.94
CA CYS A 337 4.74 -1.07 16.88
C CYS A 337 5.58 -0.35 15.83
N VAL A 338 5.45 -0.77 14.57
CA VAL A 338 6.03 -0.07 13.41
C VAL A 338 4.87 0.48 12.59
N VAL A 339 4.97 1.75 12.17
CA VAL A 339 3.98 2.38 11.30
C VAL A 339 4.63 2.67 9.95
N GLU A 340 4.03 2.15 8.89
CA GLU A 340 4.36 2.46 7.50
C GLU A 340 3.21 3.27 6.89
N ILE A 341 3.57 4.24 6.05
CA ILE A 341 2.61 5.12 5.37
C ILE A 341 2.78 4.90 3.87
N LEU A 342 1.68 4.52 3.22
CA LEU A 342 1.64 4.24 1.78
C LEU A 342 0.66 5.19 1.08
N ASP A 343 0.95 5.50 -0.17
CA ASP A 343 -0.01 6.11 -1.08
C ASP A 343 -1.07 5.06 -1.48
N TRP A 344 -2.34 5.38 -1.29
CA TRP A 344 -3.46 4.48 -1.56
C TRP A 344 -3.72 4.24 -3.05
N ASN A 345 -3.05 4.98 -3.93
CA ASN A 345 -3.10 4.76 -5.38
C ASN A 345 -1.96 3.87 -5.91
N GLN A 346 -0.95 3.55 -5.10
CA GLN A 346 0.16 2.71 -5.56
C GLN A 346 -0.25 1.23 -5.59
N ASP A 347 -0.33 0.64 -6.79
CA ASP A 347 -0.45 -0.82 -6.95
C ASP A 347 0.90 -1.51 -6.71
N ILE A 348 1.45 -1.34 -5.52
CA ILE A 348 2.53 -2.20 -5.08
C ILE A 348 1.83 -3.44 -4.50
N THR A 349 1.86 -4.55 -5.24
CA THR A 349 1.71 -5.88 -4.65
C THR A 349 2.90 -6.07 -3.74
N PHE A 350 2.67 -5.89 -2.44
CA PHE A 350 3.62 -6.36 -1.44
C PHE A 350 3.35 -7.84 -1.25
N ASP A 351 4.31 -8.66 -1.66
CA ASP A 351 4.35 -10.02 -1.15
C ASP A 351 4.43 -9.90 0.36
N TYR A 352 3.44 -10.44 1.06
CA TYR A 352 3.54 -10.65 2.49
C TYR A 352 4.48 -11.85 2.72
N ASN A 353 5.69 -11.77 2.17
CA ASN A 353 6.79 -12.62 2.55
C ASN A 353 7.41 -11.95 3.76
N ASP A 354 7.58 -12.73 4.83
CA ASP A 354 8.13 -12.27 6.09
C ASP A 354 9.48 -11.53 5.93
N ALA A 355 10.16 -11.69 4.79
CA ALA A 355 11.36 -10.97 4.37
C ALA A 355 11.32 -9.43 4.49
N ASP A 356 10.23 -8.76 4.10
CA ASP A 356 10.22 -7.27 4.05
C ASP A 356 10.09 -6.62 5.43
N VAL A 357 9.59 -7.35 6.42
CA VAL A 357 9.59 -6.95 7.84
C VAL A 357 10.79 -7.57 8.60
N TRP A 358 11.42 -8.60 8.04
CA TRP A 358 12.63 -9.26 8.58
C TRP A 358 13.93 -8.45 8.45
N ASN A 359 13.91 -7.27 7.84
CA ASN A 359 15.02 -6.32 8.00
C ASN A 359 15.15 -5.77 9.44
N ALA A 360 14.33 -6.25 10.38
CA ALA A 360 14.53 -6.13 11.82
C ALA A 360 15.25 -7.33 12.48
N GLU A 361 16.05 -8.12 11.75
CA GLU A 361 17.26 -8.71 12.32
C GLU A 361 18.28 -8.88 11.19
N MET A 362 19.03 -7.82 10.88
CA MET A 362 20.34 -8.03 10.26
C MET A 362 21.18 -8.73 11.35
N ILE A 363 21.03 -10.04 11.47
CA ILE A 363 21.91 -10.83 12.32
C ILE A 363 23.26 -10.71 11.66
N ASN A 364 24.09 -9.83 12.20
CA ASN A 364 25.48 -9.72 11.81
C ASN A 364 26.06 -11.14 11.84
N PRO A 365 26.52 -11.70 10.72
CA PRO A 365 27.03 -13.07 10.73
C PRO A 365 28.21 -13.25 11.71
N LEU A 366 28.89 -12.16 12.11
CA LEU A 366 29.86 -12.15 13.22
C LEU A 366 29.27 -12.57 14.58
N LYS A 367 27.94 -12.48 14.79
CA LYS A 367 27.24 -12.98 15.99
C LYS A 367 27.30 -14.51 16.08
N TYR A 368 27.52 -15.19 14.97
CA TYR A 368 27.68 -16.65 14.91
C TYR A 368 29.15 -17.09 14.97
N VAL A 369 30.10 -16.14 14.95
CA VAL A 369 31.53 -16.42 15.11
C VAL A 369 31.87 -16.43 16.61
N ALA A 370 32.76 -17.32 17.02
CA ALA A 370 33.25 -17.33 18.39
C ALA A 370 34.02 -16.03 18.71
N GLU A 371 33.71 -15.42 19.86
CA GLU A 371 34.37 -14.19 20.32
C GLU A 371 35.81 -14.42 20.82
N TYR A 372 36.12 -15.65 21.23
CA TYR A 372 37.38 -16.04 21.84
C TYR A 372 38.08 -17.12 21.01
N ASN A 373 39.42 -17.15 21.09
CA ASN A 373 40.21 -18.22 20.49
C ASN A 373 39.94 -19.56 21.17
N ILE A 374 40.21 -20.65 20.47
CA ILE A 374 40.18 -22.00 21.04
C ILE A 374 41.45 -22.20 21.87
N ASP A 375 41.34 -22.90 23.00
CA ASP A 375 42.48 -23.28 23.82
C ASP A 375 43.39 -24.30 23.12
N GLU A 376 44.61 -24.52 23.64
CA GLU A 376 45.55 -25.50 23.07
C GLU A 376 44.98 -26.93 22.98
N SER A 377 44.01 -27.27 23.83
CA SER A 377 43.40 -28.59 23.84
C SER A 377 42.41 -28.80 22.68
N GLY A 378 41.92 -27.71 22.08
CA GLY A 378 40.90 -27.75 21.05
C GLY A 378 39.48 -28.02 21.58
N LYS A 379 39.27 -27.96 22.90
CA LYS A 379 38.02 -28.39 23.56
C LYS A 379 37.29 -27.26 24.27
N ASN A 380 37.96 -26.16 24.57
CA ASN A 380 37.36 -24.98 25.21
C ASN A 380 37.80 -23.69 24.52
N PHE A 381 37.14 -22.60 24.86
CA PHE A 381 37.61 -21.26 24.53
C PHE A 381 38.53 -20.72 25.61
N VAL A 382 39.53 -19.92 25.20
CA VAL A 382 40.26 -19.07 26.13
C VAL A 382 39.33 -17.98 26.69
N THR A 383 39.64 -17.44 27.86
CA THR A 383 38.82 -16.41 28.50
C THR A 383 39.29 -14.98 28.21
N ASP A 384 40.43 -14.82 27.52
CA ASP A 384 41.01 -13.53 27.13
C ASP A 384 41.12 -13.44 25.59
N LYS A 385 40.62 -12.33 25.03
CA LYS A 385 40.57 -12.05 23.59
C LYS A 385 41.94 -11.96 22.93
N TYR A 386 42.99 -11.69 23.71
CA TYR A 386 44.36 -11.51 23.20
C TYR A 386 45.34 -12.53 23.75
N ALA A 387 44.85 -13.69 24.19
CA ALA A 387 45.65 -14.70 24.87
C ALA A 387 46.59 -15.46 23.91
N THR A 388 47.67 -14.82 23.46
CA THR A 388 48.60 -15.38 22.47
C THR A 388 49.45 -16.54 22.98
N ASN A 389 49.49 -16.78 24.29
CA ASN A 389 50.30 -17.81 24.94
C ASN A 389 49.51 -19.02 25.46
N VAL A 390 48.18 -19.00 25.30
CA VAL A 390 47.28 -20.11 25.70
C VAL A 390 46.25 -20.45 24.62
N SER A 391 46.31 -19.74 23.48
CA SER A 391 45.53 -20.06 22.28
C SER A 391 46.13 -21.27 21.57
N GLY A 392 45.26 -22.16 21.09
CA GLY A 392 45.67 -23.31 20.28
C GLY A 392 46.04 -22.90 18.87
N TYR A 393 47.27 -23.20 18.47
CA TYR A 393 47.71 -23.13 17.09
C TYR A 393 47.68 -24.55 16.51
N LEU A 394 46.76 -24.76 15.56
CA LEU A 394 46.52 -26.07 14.97
C LEU A 394 46.99 -26.07 13.52
N ASP A 395 47.62 -27.17 13.12
CA ASP A 395 47.85 -27.45 11.71
C ASP A 395 46.51 -27.52 10.96
N GLN A 396 46.50 -27.02 9.73
CA GLN A 396 45.27 -26.89 8.93
C GLN A 396 44.56 -28.23 8.74
N ALA A 397 45.28 -29.32 8.46
CA ALA A 397 44.68 -30.64 8.26
C ALA A 397 44.09 -31.19 9.57
N VAL A 398 44.77 -30.93 10.69
CA VAL A 398 44.30 -31.30 12.03
C VAL A 398 43.06 -30.49 12.43
N ALA A 399 43.04 -29.19 12.10
CA ALA A 399 41.91 -28.31 12.37
C ALA A 399 40.67 -28.75 11.59
N PHE A 400 40.81 -29.05 10.29
CA PHE A 400 39.71 -29.57 9.47
C PHE A 400 39.12 -30.86 10.03
N TYR A 401 39.95 -31.82 10.42
CA TYR A 401 39.45 -33.07 10.99
C TYR A 401 38.78 -32.87 12.35
N ARG A 402 39.37 -32.06 13.23
CA ARG A 402 38.86 -31.84 14.59
C ARG A 402 37.58 -31.02 14.63
N PHE A 403 37.43 -30.06 13.73
CA PHE A 403 36.30 -29.14 13.70
C PHE A 403 35.31 -29.43 12.57
N ALA A 404 35.36 -30.63 11.97
CA ALA A 404 34.30 -31.07 11.07
C ALA A 404 32.97 -31.32 11.84
N ASN A 405 33.06 -31.69 13.12
CA ASN A 405 31.93 -31.92 14.04
C ASN A 405 32.43 -31.85 15.49
N THR A 406 32.73 -30.65 16.00
CA THR A 406 33.11 -30.51 17.41
C THR A 406 31.97 -29.96 18.25
N THR A 407 32.03 -30.21 19.55
CA THR A 407 31.13 -29.59 20.53
C THR A 407 31.98 -28.91 21.59
N ILE A 408 31.81 -27.59 21.74
CA ILE A 408 32.49 -26.79 22.77
C ILE A 408 31.40 -26.18 23.66
N GLY A 409 31.46 -26.43 24.97
CA GLY A 409 30.46 -25.92 25.91
C GLY A 409 29.02 -26.38 25.61
N GLY A 410 28.86 -27.58 25.06
CA GLY A 410 27.55 -28.15 24.71
C GLY A 410 26.95 -27.61 23.40
N LYS A 411 27.67 -26.78 22.65
CA LYS A 411 27.23 -26.24 21.36
C LYS A 411 28.06 -26.81 20.21
N PRO A 412 27.45 -27.14 19.07
CA PRO A 412 28.19 -27.57 17.89
C PRO A 412 28.99 -26.40 17.32
N TYR A 413 30.23 -26.67 16.91
CA TYR A 413 31.11 -25.74 16.23
C TYR A 413 31.74 -26.42 15.02
N HIS A 414 31.92 -25.65 13.96
CA HIS A 414 32.69 -26.04 12.78
C HIS A 414 33.63 -24.93 12.33
N LEU A 415 34.60 -25.27 11.49
CA LEU A 415 35.39 -24.27 10.78
C LEU A 415 34.54 -23.66 9.66
N PRO A 416 34.48 -22.32 9.51
CA PRO A 416 33.61 -21.73 8.51
C PRO A 416 34.01 -22.17 7.10
N THR A 417 33.01 -22.52 6.30
CA THR A 417 33.18 -22.83 4.88
C THR A 417 33.55 -21.58 4.09
N ARG A 418 33.98 -21.76 2.84
CA ARG A 418 34.26 -20.64 1.94
C ARG A 418 33.02 -19.77 1.75
N GLU A 419 31.85 -20.39 1.57
CA GLU A 419 30.57 -19.70 1.39
C GLU A 419 30.19 -18.91 2.64
N GLU A 420 30.44 -19.46 3.84
CA GLU A 420 30.22 -18.76 5.11
C GLU A 420 31.16 -17.56 5.28
N TRP A 421 32.44 -17.68 4.90
CA TRP A 421 33.36 -16.54 4.88
C TRP A 421 32.95 -15.45 3.89
N LEU A 422 32.48 -15.83 2.70
CA LEU A 422 32.00 -14.90 1.67
C LEU A 422 30.68 -14.22 2.05
N SER A 423 29.94 -14.75 3.03
CA SER A 423 28.78 -14.06 3.61
C SER A 423 29.15 -12.87 4.51
N ILE A 424 30.40 -12.85 5.02
CA ILE A 424 30.93 -11.78 5.89
C ILE A 424 31.73 -10.76 5.08
N ILE A 425 32.51 -11.23 4.08
CA ILE A 425 33.40 -10.40 3.29
C ILE A 425 32.88 -10.34 1.84
N PRO A 426 32.28 -9.22 1.39
CA PRO A 426 31.77 -9.10 0.03
C PRO A 426 32.90 -9.16 -1.00
N THR A 427 32.66 -9.92 -2.07
CA THR A 427 33.63 -10.24 -3.14
C THR A 427 34.12 -9.03 -3.95
N GLU A 428 33.41 -7.89 -3.91
CA GLU A 428 33.70 -6.74 -4.79
C GLU A 428 34.77 -5.76 -4.28
N GLN A 429 35.40 -6.02 -3.12
CA GLN A 429 36.49 -5.17 -2.59
C GLN A 429 37.76 -5.92 -2.16
N VAL A 430 38.03 -7.11 -2.70
CA VAL A 430 39.32 -7.78 -2.47
C VAL A 430 40.19 -7.66 -3.72
N SER A 431 40.88 -6.52 -3.86
CA SER A 431 42.13 -6.49 -4.62
C SER A 431 43.19 -7.24 -3.79
N ILE A 432 43.26 -8.55 -3.96
CA ILE A 432 44.36 -9.37 -3.47
C ILE A 432 45.65 -8.90 -4.15
N TYR A 433 46.41 -8.04 -3.46
CA TYR A 433 47.82 -7.86 -3.79
C TYR A 433 48.53 -9.20 -3.53
N GLN A 434 49.09 -9.71 -4.63
CA GLN A 434 49.83 -10.94 -4.79
C GLN A 434 50.76 -11.26 -3.61
N TYR A 435 50.53 -12.40 -2.97
CA TYR A 435 51.62 -13.30 -2.62
C TYR A 435 51.23 -14.70 -3.10
N ASN A 436 51.97 -15.19 -4.08
CA ASN A 436 51.73 -16.45 -4.76
C ASN A 436 51.82 -17.63 -3.79
N GLN A 437 50.67 -18.10 -3.30
CA GLN A 437 50.40 -19.53 -3.13
C GLN A 437 48.92 -19.76 -3.46
N GLU A 438 48.66 -20.52 -4.52
CA GLU A 438 47.34 -21.08 -4.74
C GLU A 438 47.01 -22.01 -3.57
N ILE A 439 46.16 -21.56 -2.65
CA ILE A 439 45.50 -22.48 -1.72
C ILE A 439 44.35 -23.10 -2.49
N THR A 440 44.60 -24.25 -3.12
CA THR A 440 43.54 -25.11 -3.64
C THR A 440 42.76 -25.65 -2.45
N LEU A 441 41.63 -25.01 -2.11
CA LEU A 441 40.63 -25.60 -1.21
C LEU A 441 40.03 -26.80 -1.95
N THR A 442 40.59 -27.97 -1.71
CA THR A 442 39.99 -29.22 -2.19
C THR A 442 38.82 -29.49 -1.26
N GLU A 443 37.59 -29.32 -1.75
CA GLU A 443 36.37 -29.63 -1.00
C GLU A 443 36.46 -31.05 -0.42
N PRO A 444 36.17 -31.28 0.87
CA PRO A 444 35.95 -32.63 1.33
C PRO A 444 34.65 -33.15 0.73
N ILE A 445 34.77 -34.32 0.13
CA ILE A 445 33.71 -35.20 -0.39
C ILE A 445 32.41 -34.98 0.37
N SER A 446 31.39 -34.49 -0.32
CA SER A 446 30.04 -34.46 0.18
C SER A 446 29.62 -35.90 0.53
N LYS A 447 29.42 -36.15 1.82
CA LYS A 447 28.34 -37.05 2.21
C LYS A 447 27.14 -36.16 2.40
N SER A 448 26.14 -36.37 1.54
CA SER A 448 24.81 -35.82 1.73
C SER A 448 24.43 -35.94 3.20
N SER A 449 24.17 -34.82 3.87
CA SER A 449 23.39 -34.83 5.10
C SER A 449 21.93 -35.12 4.72
N SER A 450 21.69 -36.35 4.30
CA SER A 450 20.40 -37.00 4.44
C SER A 450 20.33 -37.46 5.89
N GLU A 451 19.95 -36.56 6.79
CA GLU A 451 19.38 -36.98 8.06
C GLU A 451 17.97 -36.40 8.12
N GLU A 452 17.03 -37.33 8.12
CA GLU A 452 15.61 -37.13 8.25
C GLU A 452 15.32 -36.35 9.53
N VAL A 453 14.54 -35.28 9.40
CA VAL A 453 13.98 -34.58 10.56
C VAL A 453 12.80 -35.42 11.05
N GLU A 454 12.98 -36.16 12.15
CA GLU A 454 11.84 -36.72 12.89
C GLU A 454 11.00 -35.57 13.45
N VAL A 455 9.77 -35.47 12.96
CA VAL A 455 8.76 -34.57 13.50
C VAL A 455 8.18 -35.24 14.74
N ALA A 456 8.29 -34.59 15.89
CA ALA A 456 7.49 -34.98 17.05
C ALA A 456 6.00 -34.75 16.73
N GLY A 457 5.34 -35.79 16.21
CA GLY A 457 3.93 -35.80 15.88
C GLY A 457 3.52 -36.34 14.50
N LYS A 458 4.43 -36.81 13.65
CA LYS A 458 4.17 -37.76 12.55
C LYS A 458 5.42 -38.22 11.83
#